data_AF-A0A383ERP1-F1
#
_entry.id   AF-A0A383ERP1-F1
#
_cell.length_a   1.000
_cell.length_b   1.000
_cell.length_c   1.000
_cell.angle_alpha   90.00
_cell.angle_beta   90.00
_cell.angle_gamma   90.00
#
_symmetry.space_group_name_H-M   'P 1'
#
loop_
_entity.id
_entity.type
_entity.pdbx_description
1 polymer ?
#
loop_
_entity_poly.entity_id
_entity_poly.type
_entity_poly.pdbx_seq_one_letter_code
_entity_poly.pdbx_strand_id
1 'polypeptide(L)'
;MHITDAQLATYKKQGFLIIENFLTKDEQEAALQGFFTLFAPPFDEYESQKRQNNTPKHRLFPWDHSGLNNVTVHPDLVDATERVFGTREIRLCEGHLGMKYAGEEYNTKFHIDYSNNTLGPIIEPDDYMHL
;
A
#
# COMPACT_ATOMS: atom_id res chain seq x y z
N MET A 1 -11.40 -3.95 -13.82
CA MET A 1 -10.82 -2.75 -14.43
C MET A 1 -11.55 -1.51 -13.91
N HIS A 2 -11.15 -1.08 -12.72
CA HIS A 2 -11.75 0.00 -11.96
C HIS A 2 -11.09 1.37 -12.22
N ILE A 3 -9.93 1.43 -12.89
CA ILE A 3 -9.15 2.67 -13.10
C ILE A 3 -9.07 3.03 -14.59
N THR A 4 -9.85 4.04 -14.99
CA THR A 4 -9.98 4.51 -16.38
C THR A 4 -8.85 5.46 -16.80
N ASP A 5 -8.63 5.63 -18.11
CA ASP A 5 -7.66 6.61 -18.64
C ASP A 5 -7.98 8.04 -18.20
N ALA A 6 -9.27 8.40 -18.12
CA ALA A 6 -9.68 9.72 -17.66
C ALA A 6 -9.29 9.95 -16.18
N GLN A 7 -9.43 8.93 -15.34
CA GLN A 7 -8.97 8.99 -13.94
C GLN A 7 -7.43 9.08 -13.86
N LEU A 8 -6.69 8.36 -14.71
CA LEU A 8 -5.23 8.48 -14.77
C LEU A 8 -4.78 9.87 -15.26
N ALA A 9 -5.53 10.50 -16.16
CA ALA A 9 -5.27 11.88 -16.57
C ALA A 9 -5.48 12.86 -15.40
N THR A 10 -6.51 12.64 -14.57
CA THR A 10 -6.72 13.39 -13.32
C THR A 10 -5.55 13.19 -12.35
N TYR A 11 -5.11 11.95 -12.14
CA TYR A 11 -3.94 11.64 -11.32
C TYR A 11 -2.69 12.41 -11.78
N LYS A 12 -2.38 12.37 -13.09
CA LYS A 12 -1.23 13.08 -13.67
C LYS A 12 -1.31 14.60 -13.46
N LYS A 13 -2.52 15.17 -13.42
CA LYS A 13 -2.74 16.61 -13.20
C LYS A 13 -2.70 17.01 -11.72
N GLN A 14 -3.24 16.17 -10.83
CA GLN A 14 -3.48 16.53 -9.42
C GLN A 14 -2.45 15.94 -8.45
N GLY A 15 -1.68 14.92 -8.87
CA GLY A 15 -0.77 14.17 -8.01
C GLY A 15 -1.46 13.12 -7.13
N PHE A 16 -2.80 13.04 -7.16
CA PHE A 16 -3.59 12.05 -6.43
C PHE A 16 -4.88 11.72 -7.18
N LEU A 17 -5.53 10.61 -6.80
CA LEU A 17 -6.82 10.17 -7.31
C LEU A 17 -7.61 9.50 -6.17
N ILE A 18 -8.94 9.71 -6.16
CA ILE A 18 -9.86 9.01 -5.26
C ILE A 18 -10.72 8.06 -6.11
N ILE A 19 -10.75 6.78 -5.73
CA ILE A 19 -11.61 5.77 -6.32
C ILE A 19 -12.47 5.19 -5.21
N GLU A 20 -13.76 5.52 -5.23
CA GLU A 20 -14.70 5.00 -4.24
C GLU A 20 -15.00 3.53 -4.50
N ASN A 21 -15.18 2.76 -3.43
CA ASN A 21 -15.56 1.34 -3.50
C ASN A 21 -14.63 0.52 -4.42
N PHE A 22 -13.33 0.81 -4.38
CA PHE A 22 -12.34 0.13 -5.22
C PHE A 22 -12.30 -1.38 -4.97
N LEU A 23 -12.34 -1.78 -3.70
CA LEU A 23 -12.43 -3.19 -3.31
C LEU A 23 -13.89 -3.63 -3.28
N THR A 24 -14.14 -4.86 -3.72
CA THR A 24 -15.38 -5.55 -3.40
C THR A 24 -15.50 -5.79 -1.89
N LYS A 25 -16.72 -6.09 -1.42
CA LYS A 25 -16.94 -6.42 -0.01
C LYS A 25 -16.10 -7.63 0.44
N ASP A 26 -16.03 -8.65 -0.40
CA ASP A 26 -15.28 -9.88 -0.08
C ASP A 26 -13.77 -9.61 0.01
N GLU A 27 -13.21 -8.79 -0.89
CA GLU A 27 -11.80 -8.39 -0.83
C GLU A 27 -11.51 -7.53 0.40
N GLN A 28 -12.41 -6.61 0.73
CA GLN A 28 -12.31 -5.79 1.92
C GLN A 28 -12.32 -6.65 3.19
N GLU A 29 -13.26 -7.58 3.30
CA GLU A 29 -13.40 -8.49 4.45
C GLU A 29 -12.16 -9.39 4.59
N ALA A 30 -11.66 -9.95 3.49
CA ALA A 30 -10.45 -10.78 3.49
C ALA A 30 -9.20 -9.98 3.90
N ALA A 31 -9.06 -8.74 3.44
CA ALA A 31 -7.97 -7.87 3.85
C ALA A 31 -8.06 -7.50 5.33
N LEU A 32 -9.25 -7.14 5.83
CA LEU A 32 -9.48 -6.82 7.24
C LEU A 32 -9.19 -8.01 8.15
N GLN A 33 -9.59 -9.23 7.75
CA GLN A 33 -9.30 -10.43 8.53
C GLN A 33 -7.79 -10.63 8.70
N GLY A 34 -7.01 -10.45 7.62
CA GLY A 34 -5.55 -10.50 7.70
C GLY A 34 -4.95 -9.36 8.52
N PHE A 35 -5.46 -8.15 8.35
CA PHE A 35 -5.04 -6.98 9.10
C PHE A 35 -5.19 -7.21 10.61
N PHE A 36 -6.38 -7.70 11.01
CA PHE A 36 -6.69 -7.92 12.41
C PHE A 36 -5.98 -9.11 13.02
N THR A 37 -5.67 -10.13 12.21
CA THR A 37 -4.91 -11.30 12.65
C THR A 37 -3.43 -10.97 12.87
N LEU A 38 -2.84 -10.12 12.01
CA LEU A 38 -1.38 -9.98 11.95
C LEU A 38 -0.82 -8.69 12.54
N PHE A 39 -1.62 -7.61 12.57
CA PHE A 39 -1.08 -6.27 12.77
C PHE A 39 -1.78 -5.41 13.82
N ALA A 40 -3.09 -5.50 14.05
CA ALA A 40 -3.73 -4.72 15.11
C ALA A 40 -5.10 -5.28 15.47
N PRO A 41 -5.57 -5.24 16.72
CA PRO A 41 -6.94 -5.64 17.04
C PRO A 41 -8.00 -4.70 16.42
N PRO A 42 -9.23 -5.17 16.18
CA PRO A 42 -10.38 -4.30 15.91
C PRO A 42 -10.61 -3.29 17.06
N PHE A 43 -11.34 -2.21 16.78
CA PHE A 43 -11.54 -1.12 17.75
C PHE A 43 -12.20 -1.58 19.06
N ASP A 44 -13.25 -2.40 19.00
CA ASP A 44 -13.94 -2.87 20.21
C ASP A 44 -13.03 -3.73 21.09
N GLU A 45 -12.18 -4.54 20.47
CA GLU A 45 -11.18 -5.34 21.17
C GLU A 45 -10.09 -4.44 21.77
N TYR A 46 -9.59 -3.46 21.01
CA TYR A 46 -8.64 -2.46 21.49
C TYR A 46 -9.17 -1.72 22.73
N GLU A 47 -10.44 -1.28 22.72
CA GLU A 47 -11.08 -0.65 23.88
C GLU A 47 -11.18 -1.62 25.07
N SER A 48 -11.58 -2.88 24.82
CA SER A 48 -11.67 -3.92 25.87
C SER A 48 -10.30 -4.23 26.52
N GLN A 49 -9.22 -4.07 25.75
CA GLN A 49 -7.83 -4.25 26.18
C GLN A 49 -7.23 -2.99 26.80
N LYS A 50 -8.07 -2.03 27.23
CA LYS A 50 -7.64 -0.76 27.82
C LYS A 50 -6.71 0.01 26.88
N ARG A 51 -7.03 0.00 25.59
CA ARG A 51 -6.33 0.75 24.54
C ARG A 51 -4.87 0.31 24.38
N GLN A 52 -4.66 -1.00 24.43
CA GLN A 52 -3.35 -1.59 24.18
C GLN A 52 -3.36 -2.34 22.87
N ASN A 53 -2.35 -2.08 22.04
CA ASN A 53 -2.05 -2.91 20.87
C ASN A 53 -0.69 -3.58 21.09
N ASN A 54 -0.71 -4.89 21.32
CA ASN A 54 0.47 -5.69 21.63
C ASN A 54 1.05 -6.43 20.41
N THR A 55 0.56 -6.13 19.20
CA THR A 55 1.09 -6.71 17.96
C THR A 55 2.43 -6.07 17.58
N PRO A 56 3.20 -6.69 16.66
CA PRO A 56 4.39 -6.07 16.09
C PRO A 56 4.07 -4.73 15.41
N LYS A 57 4.85 -3.69 15.72
CA LYS A 57 4.69 -2.35 15.14
C LYS A 57 4.95 -2.28 13.64
N HIS A 58 5.72 -3.24 13.12
CA HIS A 58 6.06 -3.34 11.71
C HIS A 58 5.99 -4.81 11.27
N ARG A 59 5.33 -5.06 10.15
CA ARG A 59 5.45 -6.28 9.38
C ARG A 59 5.58 -5.92 7.92
N LEU A 60 6.65 -6.39 7.29
CA LEU A 60 6.89 -6.14 5.89
C LEU A 60 6.07 -7.10 5.03
N PHE A 61 5.64 -6.62 3.88
CA PHE A 61 5.09 -7.44 2.81
C PHE A 61 6.17 -8.43 2.29
N PRO A 62 5.80 -9.64 1.86
CA PRO A 62 4.46 -10.23 1.92
C PRO A 62 4.11 -10.72 3.32
N TRP A 63 2.83 -10.69 3.65
CA TRP A 63 2.33 -11.21 4.93
C TRP A 63 1.89 -12.66 4.79
N ASP A 64 1.82 -13.37 5.91
CA ASP A 64 1.23 -14.71 5.99
C ASP A 64 -0.31 -14.63 5.95
N HIS A 65 -0.83 -13.93 4.94
CA HIS A 65 -2.25 -13.73 4.70
C HIS A 65 -2.53 -13.31 3.26
N SER A 66 -3.22 -14.16 2.50
CA SER A 66 -3.53 -13.92 1.09
C SER A 66 -4.43 -12.69 0.87
N GLY A 67 -5.43 -12.48 1.73
CA GLY A 67 -6.34 -11.32 1.61
C GLY A 67 -5.63 -9.96 1.62
N LEU A 68 -4.66 -9.77 2.53
CA LEU A 68 -3.85 -8.55 2.58
C LEU A 68 -2.95 -8.44 1.35
N ASN A 69 -2.26 -9.53 0.99
CA ASN A 69 -1.35 -9.52 -0.14
C ASN A 69 -2.08 -9.20 -1.44
N ASN A 70 -3.26 -9.79 -1.66
CA ASN A 70 -4.07 -9.59 -2.87
C ASN A 70 -4.47 -8.13 -3.06
N VAL A 71 -4.81 -7.41 -1.99
CA VAL A 71 -5.12 -5.97 -2.08
C VAL A 71 -3.86 -5.16 -2.42
N THR A 72 -2.71 -5.51 -1.83
CA THR A 72 -1.44 -4.79 -2.12
C THR A 72 -0.97 -4.96 -3.55
N VAL A 73 -1.22 -6.13 -4.17
CA VAL A 73 -0.88 -6.39 -5.58
C VAL A 73 -2.13 -6.52 -6.46
N HIS A 74 -3.19 -5.77 -6.15
CA HIS A 74 -4.47 -5.87 -6.85
C HIS A 74 -4.27 -5.67 -8.38
N PRO A 75 -4.84 -6.52 -9.25
CA PRO A 75 -4.58 -6.46 -10.69
C PRO A 75 -4.85 -5.09 -11.32
N ASP A 76 -5.91 -4.40 -10.89
CA ASP A 76 -6.21 -3.05 -11.40
C ASP A 76 -5.23 -1.98 -10.89
N LEU A 77 -4.59 -2.16 -9.73
CA LEU A 77 -3.51 -1.27 -9.28
C LEU A 77 -2.27 -1.50 -10.12
N VAL A 78 -1.89 -2.77 -10.34
CA VAL A 78 -0.77 -3.16 -11.20
C VAL A 78 -0.95 -2.58 -12.60
N ASP A 79 -2.11 -2.79 -13.24
CA ASP A 79 -2.43 -2.24 -14.57
C ASP A 79 -2.32 -0.70 -14.60
N ALA A 80 -2.89 -0.02 -13.61
CA ALA A 80 -2.81 1.44 -13.52
C ALA A 80 -1.35 1.91 -13.37
N THR A 81 -0.55 1.24 -12.54
CA THR A 81 0.87 1.53 -12.34
C THR A 81 1.67 1.32 -13.63
N GLU A 82 1.45 0.21 -14.35
CA GLU A 82 2.09 -0.05 -15.64
C GLU A 82 1.75 1.04 -16.67
N ARG A 83 0.48 1.47 -16.74
CA ARG A 83 0.02 2.53 -17.65
C ARG A 83 0.55 3.92 -17.26
N VAL A 84 0.76 4.17 -15.97
CA VAL A 84 1.38 5.42 -15.49
C VAL A 84 2.86 5.46 -15.87
N PHE A 85 3.60 4.37 -15.66
CA PHE A 85 5.03 4.31 -15.97
C PHE A 85 5.35 4.03 -17.44
N GLY A 86 4.41 3.48 -18.21
CA GLY A 86 4.62 3.08 -19.60
C GLY A 86 5.45 1.81 -19.75
N THR A 87 5.54 0.98 -18.70
CA THR A 87 6.29 -0.29 -18.69
C THR A 87 5.60 -1.33 -17.83
N ARG A 88 5.81 -2.61 -18.15
CA ARG A 88 5.40 -3.75 -17.31
C ARG A 88 6.49 -4.21 -16.35
N GLU A 89 7.69 -3.66 -16.48
CA GLU A 89 8.84 -4.00 -15.64
C GLU A 89 8.80 -3.19 -14.34
N ILE A 90 7.75 -3.41 -13.55
CA ILE A 90 7.55 -2.77 -12.25
C ILE A 90 7.81 -3.76 -11.12
N ARG A 91 8.38 -3.27 -10.02
CA ARG A 91 8.60 -4.06 -8.79
C ARG A 91 7.98 -3.32 -7.62
N LEU A 92 7.28 -4.05 -6.77
CA LEU A 92 6.80 -3.52 -5.50
C LEU A 92 7.99 -3.38 -4.54
N CYS A 93 8.26 -2.15 -4.09
CA CYS A 93 9.33 -1.89 -3.13
C CYS A 93 8.93 -2.28 -1.70
N GLU A 94 7.74 -1.87 -1.27
CA GLU A 94 7.27 -2.08 0.09
C GLU A 94 5.74 -2.12 0.18
N GLY A 95 5.25 -2.80 1.21
CA GLY A 95 3.88 -2.75 1.66
C GLY A 95 3.85 -2.49 3.16
N HIS A 96 3.08 -1.49 3.59
CA HIS A 96 3.00 -1.05 4.97
C HIS A 96 1.57 -1.16 5.49
N LEU A 97 1.44 -1.66 6.72
CA LEU A 97 0.20 -1.63 7.48
C LEU A 97 0.29 -0.48 8.50
N GLY A 98 -0.80 0.28 8.62
CA GLY A 98 -0.89 1.39 9.56
C GLY A 98 -2.28 1.44 10.19
N MET A 99 -2.35 1.66 11.50
CA MET A 99 -3.60 1.74 12.26
C MET A 99 -3.67 3.07 13.01
N LYS A 100 -4.85 3.69 12.98
CA LYS A 100 -5.20 4.89 13.74
C LYS A 100 -6.54 4.67 14.43
N TYR A 101 -6.52 4.38 15.73
CA TYR A 101 -7.73 4.23 16.54
C TYR A 101 -8.41 5.56 16.84
N ALA A 102 -9.75 5.57 16.86
CA ALA A 102 -10.50 6.77 17.20
C ALA A 102 -10.19 7.23 18.64
N GLY A 103 -10.05 8.55 18.83
CA GLY A 103 -9.78 9.14 20.14
C GLY A 103 -8.32 9.12 20.60
N GLU A 104 -7.40 8.64 19.75
CA GLU A 104 -5.95 8.70 19.96
C GLU A 104 -5.32 9.80 19.10
N GLU A 105 -4.23 10.40 19.60
CA GLU A 105 -3.46 11.38 18.83
C GLU A 105 -2.36 10.70 18.01
N TYR A 106 -2.45 10.82 16.68
CA TYR A 106 -1.41 10.37 15.76
C TYR A 106 -0.82 11.57 15.05
N ASN A 107 0.49 11.73 15.16
CA ASN A 107 1.20 12.76 14.41
C ASN A 107 1.69 12.19 13.07
N THR A 108 1.18 12.71 11.96
CA THR A 108 1.77 12.51 10.63
C THR A 108 2.01 13.89 10.05
N LYS A 109 3.28 14.30 9.97
CA LYS A 109 3.63 15.62 9.41
C LYS A 109 3.28 15.67 7.93
N PHE A 110 2.99 16.86 7.42
CA PHE A 110 2.89 17.08 5.99
C PHE A 110 4.25 16.77 5.32
N HIS A 111 4.27 15.82 4.39
CA HIS A 111 5.48 15.34 3.73
C HIS A 111 5.16 14.79 2.33
N ILE A 112 6.20 14.46 1.58
CA ILE A 112 6.14 13.71 0.33
C ILE A 112 6.86 12.39 0.59
N ASP A 113 6.27 11.26 0.21
CA ASP A 113 6.82 9.92 0.46
C ASP A 113 8.22 9.75 -0.15
N TYR A 114 8.45 10.37 -1.32
CA TYR A 114 9.73 10.38 -2.01
C TYR A 114 10.36 11.77 -1.97
N SER A 115 11.36 11.97 -1.11
CA SER A 115 12.00 13.28 -0.87
C SER A 115 13.28 13.52 -1.69
N ASN A 116 13.73 12.56 -2.50
CA ASN A 116 15.00 12.66 -3.21
C ASN A 116 14.84 12.80 -4.74
N ASN A 117 14.96 14.02 -5.25
CA ASN A 117 15.24 14.26 -6.66
C ASN A 117 16.74 14.01 -6.93
N THR A 118 17.22 12.75 -6.97
CA THR A 118 18.43 12.25 -7.70
C THR A 118 18.95 10.90 -7.18
N LEU A 119 18.94 9.88 -8.04
CA LEU A 119 20.10 9.09 -8.52
C LEU A 119 19.65 7.69 -9.02
N GLY A 120 19.47 7.58 -10.33
CA GLY A 120 20.04 6.47 -11.08
C GLY A 120 20.86 7.09 -12.22
N PRO A 121 22.21 7.07 -12.21
CA PRO A 121 22.95 7.25 -13.45
C PRO A 121 22.54 6.18 -14.46
N ILE A 122 22.78 6.43 -15.75
CA ILE A 122 22.66 5.41 -16.81
C ILE A 122 23.46 4.19 -16.35
N ILE A 123 22.79 3.06 -16.13
CA ILE A 123 23.43 1.77 -15.88
C ILE A 123 23.79 1.21 -17.26
N GLU A 124 25.09 1.14 -17.56
CA GLU A 124 25.61 0.39 -18.71
C GLU A 124 25.45 -1.13 -18.45
N PRO A 125 25.24 -1.97 -19.48
CA PRO A 125 24.72 -3.35 -19.34
C PRO A 125 25.60 -4.38 -18.60
N ASP A 126 26.79 -4.02 -18.13
CA ASP A 126 27.82 -4.98 -17.70
C ASP A 126 27.84 -5.28 -16.19
N ASP A 127 27.02 -4.64 -15.37
CA ASP A 127 27.08 -4.73 -13.90
C ASP A 127 26.54 -6.05 -13.30
N TYR A 128 26.08 -7.01 -14.10
CA TYR A 128 25.64 -8.35 -13.64
C TYR A 128 26.66 -9.47 -13.86
N MET A 129 27.81 -9.19 -14.46
CA MET A 129 28.87 -10.18 -14.62
C MET A 129 29.83 -10.03 -13.44
N HIS A 130 29.59 -10.74 -12.33
CA HIS A 130 30.56 -11.25 -11.32
C HIS A 130 29.91 -11.45 -9.93
N LEU A 131 28.84 -12.26 -9.88
CA LEU A 131 28.55 -13.09 -8.70
C LEU A 131 28.83 -14.55 -9.04
#